data_AF-A0A929ARH3-F1
#
_entry.id   AF-A0A929ARH3-F1
#
_cell.length_a   1.000
_cell.length_b   1.000
_cell.length_c   1.000
_cell.angle_alpha   90.00
_cell.angle_beta   90.00
_cell.angle_gamma   90.00
#
_symmetry.space_group_name_H-M   'P 1'
#
loop_
_entity.id
_entity.type
_entity.pdbx_description
1 polymer ?
#
loop_
_entity_poly.entity_id
_entity_poly.type
_entity_poly.pdbx_seq_one_letter_code
_entity_poly.pdbx_strand_id
1 'polypeptide(L)' 'MNSTKMSLEDEVRQLAEQAYHLHLISGYGEGPERGEYQLVCQGKPKHFSYEEARSLLKNMLKETDSSEEA' A
#
# COMPACT_ATOMS: atom_id res chain seq x y z
N MET A 1 27.80 -3.76 -5.17
CA MET A 1 26.78 -3.01 -5.94
C MET A 1 25.65 -3.96 -6.30
N ASN A 2 24.57 -3.97 -5.52
CA ASN A 2 23.29 -4.57 -5.88
C ASN A 2 22.20 -3.66 -5.29
N SER A 3 22.17 -2.42 -5.79
CA SER A 3 21.05 -1.53 -5.57
C SER A 3 19.93 -2.03 -6.45
N THR A 4 19.26 -3.11 -6.01
CA THR A 4 18.03 -3.60 -6.64
C THR A 4 17.11 -2.40 -6.68
N LYS A 5 16.88 -1.82 -7.86
CA LYS A 5 15.83 -0.83 -8.05
C LYS A 5 14.56 -1.52 -7.56
N MET A 6 14.09 -1.18 -6.36
CA MET A 6 12.75 -1.57 -5.96
C MET A 6 11.83 -1.00 -7.02
N SER A 7 11.25 -1.89 -7.83
CA SER A 7 10.19 -1.50 -8.73
C SER A 7 9.07 -0.90 -7.88
N LEU A 8 8.36 0.06 -8.44
CA LEU A 8 7.27 0.74 -7.75
C LEU A 8 6.24 -0.28 -7.21
N GLU A 9 6.07 -1.39 -7.93
CA GLU A 9 5.26 -2.56 -7.58
C GLU A 9 5.70 -3.22 -6.26
N ASP A 10 7.02 -3.42 -6.07
CA ASP A 10 7.54 -4.06 -4.87
C ASP A 10 7.36 -3.14 -3.65
N GLU A 11 7.60 -1.84 -3.83
CA GLU A 11 7.36 -0.84 -2.77
C GLU A 11 5.88 -0.79 -2.38
N VAL A 12 4.95 -0.77 -3.35
CA VAL A 12 3.50 -0.81 -3.09
C VAL A 12 3.10 -2.09 -2.37
N ARG A 13 3.63 -3.24 -2.77
CA ARG A 13 3.36 -4.52 -2.11
C ARG A 13 3.80 -4.51 -0.65
N GLN A 14 5.01 -4.05 -0.35
CA GLN A 14 5.50 -3.95 1.03
C GLN A 14 4.68 -2.98 1.88
N LEU A 15 4.26 -1.85 1.31
CA LEU A 15 3.40 -0.89 2.00
C LEU A 15 2.00 -1.47 2.26
N ALA A 16 1.45 -2.24 1.31
CA ALA A 16 0.15 -2.87 1.45
C ALA A 16 0.18 -3.97 2.51
N GLU A 17 1.23 -4.77 2.56
CA GLU A 17 1.45 -5.78 3.60
C GLU A 17 1.49 -5.15 5.00
N GLN A 18 2.23 -4.04 5.16
CA GLN A 18 2.26 -3.29 6.42
C GLN A 18 0.88 -2.73 6.77
N ALA A 19 0.19 -2.11 5.80
CA ALA A 19 -1.15 -1.56 6.03
C ALA A 19 -2.15 -2.66 6.41
N TYR A 20 -2.02 -3.86 5.84
CA TYR A 20 -2.83 -5.01 6.22
C TYR A 20 -2.52 -5.46 7.65
N HIS A 21 -1.24 -5.53 8.02
CA HIS A 21 -0.82 -5.88 9.37
C HIS A 21 -1.33 -4.88 10.43
N LEU A 22 -1.35 -3.59 10.08
CA LEU A 22 -1.91 -2.51 10.92
C LEU A 22 -3.45 -2.42 10.85
N HIS A 23 -4.13 -3.37 10.19
CA HIS A 23 -5.59 -3.37 10.02
C HIS A 23 -6.16 -2.13 9.29
N LEU A 24 -5.32 -1.38 8.57
CA LEU A 24 -5.71 -0.20 7.77
C LEU A 24 -6.47 -0.61 6.51
N ILE A 25 -6.09 -1.75 5.94
CA ILE A 25 -6.77 -2.37 4.81
C ILE A 25 -7.19 -3.80 5.20
N SER A 26 -8.32 -4.24 4.65
CA SER A 26 -8.83 -5.60 4.80
C SER A 26 -8.18 -6.59 3.83
N GLY A 27 -7.43 -6.12 2.84
CA GLY A 27 -6.73 -6.96 1.87
C GLY A 27 -6.15 -6.14 0.72
N TYR A 28 -5.33 -6.79 -0.09
CA TYR A 28 -4.71 -6.19 -1.28
C TYR A 28 -4.49 -7.26 -2.35
N GLY A 29 -4.30 -6.83 -3.59
CA GLY A 29 -4.04 -7.70 -4.73
C GLY A 29 -3.62 -6.92 -5.96
N GLU A 30 -3.23 -7.64 -7.00
CA GLU A 30 -2.92 -7.06 -8.30
C GLU A 30 -4.22 -6.75 -9.05
N GLY A 31 -4.27 -5.59 -9.72
CA GLY A 31 -5.42 -5.21 -10.54
C GLY A 31 -5.52 -6.06 -11.81
N PRO A 32 -6.68 -6.04 -12.48
CA PRO A 32 -6.85 -6.71 -13.77
C PRO A 32 -6.02 -6.07 -14.89
N GLU A 33 -5.66 -4.79 -14.78
CA GLU A 33 -4.79 -4.11 -15.75
C GLU A 33 -3.34 -3.98 -15.27
N ARG A 34 -2.41 -3.97 -16.23
CA ARG A 34 -0.98 -3.74 -15.95
C ARG A 34 -0.78 -2.32 -15.44
N GLY A 35 -0.26 -2.19 -14.23
CA GLY A 35 -0.01 -0.88 -13.61
C GLY A 35 -1.00 -0.53 -12.50
N GLU A 36 -2.02 -1.36 -12.31
CA GLU A 36 -3.04 -1.17 -11.28
C GLU A 36 -2.82 -2.09 -10.09
N TYR A 37 -3.16 -1.55 -8.92
CA TYR A 37 -3.11 -2.26 -7.65
C TYR A 37 -4.46 -2.14 -6.97
N GLN A 38 -4.99 -3.28 -6.52
CA GLN A 38 -6.24 -3.35 -5.79
C GLN A 38 -5.97 -3.30 -4.29
N LEU A 39 -6.57 -2.34 -3.60
CA LEU A 39 -6.56 -2.23 -2.16
C LEU A 39 -7.99 -2.35 -1.64
N VAL A 40 -8.20 -3.23 -0.66
CA VAL A 40 -9.51 -3.44 -0.03
C VAL A 40 -9.54 -2.67 1.27
N CYS A 41 -10.05 -1.44 1.25
CA CYS A 41 -10.19 -0.63 2.46
C CYS A 41 -11.60 -0.82 3.03
N GLN A 42 -11.73 -1.18 4.31
CA GLN A 42 -13.04 -1.39 4.97
C GLN A 42 -13.95 -2.37 4.20
N GLY A 43 -13.38 -3.44 3.65
CA GLY A 43 -14.11 -4.42 2.85
C GLY A 43 -14.53 -3.95 1.44
N LYS A 44 -14.14 -2.75 1.01
CA LYS A 44 -14.42 -2.25 -0.35
C LYS A 44 -13.17 -2.33 -1.22
N PRO A 45 -13.15 -3.16 -2.28
CA PRO A 45 -12.06 -3.18 -3.23
C PRO A 45 -12.03 -1.85 -3.99
N LYS A 46 -10.88 -1.21 -4.00
CA LYS A 46 -10.58 0.00 -4.76
C LYS A 46 -9.35 -0.25 -5.61
N HIS A 47 -9.42 0.15 -6.86
CA HIS A 47 -8.30 0.10 -7.79
C HIS A 47 -7.60 1.45 -7.81
N PHE A 48 -6.28 1.41 -7.73
CA PHE A 48 -5.43 2.58 -7.78
C PHE A 48 -4.25 2.27 -8.69
N SER A 49 -3.73 3.29 -9.38
CA SER A 49 -2.43 3.14 -10.04
C SER A 49 -1.34 2.88 -9.00
N TYR A 50 -0.25 2.20 -9.34
CA TYR A 50 0.83 1.93 -8.38
C TYR A 50 1.33 3.20 -7.66
N GLU A 51 1.41 4.34 -8.35
CA GLU A 51 1.81 5.61 -7.75
C GLU A 51 0.82 6.14 -6.70
N GLU A 52 -0.47 5.99 -6.98
CA GLU A 52 -1.55 6.38 -6.07
C GLU A 52 -1.62 5.44 -4.87
N ALA A 53 -1.58 4.12 -5.12
CA ALA A 53 -1.57 3.10 -4.08
C ALA A 53 -0.39 3.35 -3.12
N ARG A 54 0.80 3.62 -3.65
CA ARG A 54 1.99 3.96 -2.87
C ARG A 54 1.77 5.17 -1.97
N SER A 55 1.27 6.25 -2.55
CA SER A 55 1.07 7.52 -1.82
C SER A 55 0.00 7.36 -0.74
N LEU A 56 -1.08 6.66 -1.06
CA LEU A 56 -2.17 6.37 -0.14
C LEU A 56 -1.69 5.50 1.03
N LEU A 57 -1.01 4.38 0.75
CA LEU A 57 -0.48 3.50 1.78
C LEU A 57 0.56 4.21 2.66
N LYS A 58 1.47 4.98 2.08
CA LYS A 58 2.41 5.81 2.86
C LYS A 58 1.71 6.79 3.77
N ASN A 59 0.63 7.43 3.30
CA ASN A 59 -0.13 8.36 4.13
C ASN A 59 -0.78 7.63 5.30
N MET A 60 -1.45 6.49 5.04
CA MET A 60 -2.10 5.70 6.10
C MET A 60 -1.12 5.19 7.15
N LEU A 61 0.05 4.70 6.72
CA LEU A 61 1.11 4.25 7.63
C LEU A 61 1.69 5.40 8.46
N LYS A 62 1.90 6.57 7.83
CA LYS A 62 2.40 7.76 8.52
C LYS A 62 1.44 8.28 9.58
N GLU A 63 0.14 8.26 9.29
CA GLU A 63 -0.90 8.64 10.26
C GLU A 63 -0.96 7.66 11.45
N THR A 64 -0.65 6.38 11.22
CA THR A 64 -0.64 5.36 12.29
C THR A 64 0.60 5.48 13.17
N ASP A 65 1.77 5.73 12.59
CA ASP A 65 3.04 5.90 13.30
C ASP A 65 3.10 7.17 14.16
N SER A 66 2.34 8.21 13.79
CA SER A 66 2.29 9.49 14.53
C SER A 66 1.34 9.48 15.76
N SER A 67 0.82 8.31 16.15
CA SER A 67 -0.14 8.19 17.26
C SER A 67 0.50 8.09 18.65
N GLU A 68 1.83 8.02 18.76
CA GLU A 68 2.54 7.75 20.02
C GLU A 68 3.42 8.92 20.48
N GLU A 69 2.85 10.13 20.57
CA GLU A 69 3.38 11.20 21.43
C GLU A 69 2.21 11.99 22.06
N ALA A 70 1.74 11.51 23.22
CA ALA A 70 0.88 12.26 24.15
C ALA A 70 1.31 12.01 25.60
#